data_AF-A0A4R4DXN6-F1
#
_entry.id   AF-A0A4R4DXN6-F1
#
_cell.length_a   1.000
_cell.length_b   1.000
_cell.length_c   1.000
_cell.angle_alpha   90.00
_cell.angle_beta   90.00
_cell.angle_gamma   90.00
#
_symmetry.space_group_name_H-M   'P 1'
#
loop_
_entity.id
_entity.type
_entity.pdbx_description
1 polymer ?
#
loop_
_entity_poly.entity_id
_entity_poly.type
_entity_poly.pdbx_seq_one_letter_code
_entity_poly.pdbx_strand_id
1 'polypeptide(L)'
;MRLLPVLLLLAPPALAQAPPACTPSHEGMVACFGEKLCECRWEPGGTITGRAGGFRWDCGVLRPACGTVPAGPPPGDSPPISIMPLLQPQQGSGTQGGTPQSIDPRPGAFPR
;
A
#
# COMPACT_ATOMS: atom_id res chain seq x y z
N MET A 1 53.09 3.40 27.69
CA MET A 1 52.01 4.09 26.94
C MET A 1 52.35 4.18 25.44
N ARG A 2 52.26 3.08 24.67
CA ARG A 2 52.42 3.08 23.20
C ARG A 2 51.63 1.94 22.49
N LEU A 3 50.51 1.49 23.09
CA LEU A 3 49.69 0.40 22.53
C LEU A 3 48.42 0.89 21.80
N LEU A 4 48.10 2.18 21.91
CA LEU A 4 46.92 2.77 21.25
C LEU A 4 46.90 2.69 19.71
N PRO A 5 48.00 2.79 18.94
CA PRO A 5 47.88 2.75 17.49
C PRO A 5 47.57 1.34 16.98
N VAL A 6 47.92 0.29 17.74
CA VAL A 6 47.70 -1.11 17.34
C VAL A 6 46.21 -1.48 17.43
N LEU A 7 45.45 -0.88 18.35
CA LEU A 7 44.02 -1.18 18.49
C LEU A 7 43.16 -0.63 17.34
N LEU A 8 43.56 0.48 16.72
CA LEU A 8 42.82 1.10 15.60
C LEU A 8 42.95 0.32 14.28
N LEU A 9 44.01 -0.48 14.13
CA LEU A 9 44.24 -1.33 12.96
C LEU A 9 43.44 -2.64 12.99
N LEU A 10 42.79 -2.96 14.12
CA LEU A 10 42.01 -4.19 14.30
C LEU A 10 40.48 -3.96 14.21
N ALA A 11 40.05 -2.85 13.62
CA ALA A 11 38.64 -2.62 13.37
C ALA A 11 38.17 -3.49 12.19
N PRO A 12 37.25 -4.46 12.40
CA PRO A 12 36.66 -5.20 11.29
C PRO A 12 35.88 -4.24 10.39
N PRO A 13 35.93 -4.41 9.06
CA PRO A 13 35.08 -3.61 8.18
C PRO A 13 33.63 -3.87 8.54
N ALA A 14 32.88 -2.80 8.83
CA ALA A 14 31.44 -2.89 9.00
C ALA A 14 30.85 -3.35 7.66
N LEU A 15 30.51 -4.64 7.57
CA LEU A 15 29.76 -5.17 6.43
C LEU A 15 28.36 -4.58 6.50
N ALA A 16 28.12 -3.55 5.69
CA ALA A 16 26.78 -3.06 5.42
C ALA A 16 25.96 -4.24 4.89
N GLN A 17 24.94 -4.67 5.64
CA GLN A 17 24.06 -5.74 5.23
C GLN A 17 23.39 -5.31 3.94
N ALA A 18 23.55 -6.11 2.88
CA ALA A 18 22.91 -5.83 1.60
C ALA A 18 21.39 -5.73 1.84
N PRO A 19 20.73 -4.65 1.38
CA PRO A 19 19.30 -4.51 1.54
C PRO A 19 18.58 -5.74 0.97
N PRO A 20 17.52 -6.23 1.63
CA PRO A 20 16.79 -7.38 1.14
C PRO A 20 16.28 -7.12 -0.29
N ALA A 21 16.30 -8.18 -1.11
CA ALA A 21 15.72 -8.10 -2.44
C ALA A 21 14.23 -7.73 -2.33
N CYS A 22 13.77 -6.81 -3.18
CA CYS A 22 12.35 -6.53 -3.33
C CYS A 22 11.70 -7.67 -4.11
N THR A 23 11.03 -8.54 -3.38
CA THR A 23 10.31 -9.72 -3.88
C THR A 23 8.82 -9.57 -3.55
N PRO A 24 7.93 -10.39 -4.12
CA PRO A 24 6.51 -10.34 -3.79
C PRO A 24 6.24 -10.47 -2.28
N SER A 25 7.05 -11.24 -1.56
CA SER A 25 6.95 -11.44 -0.10
C SER A 25 7.26 -10.17 0.71
N HIS A 26 7.87 -9.16 0.09
CA HIS A 26 8.25 -7.89 0.71
C HIS A 26 7.47 -6.71 0.14
N GLU A 27 6.38 -6.94 -0.59
CA GLU A 27 5.53 -5.86 -1.08
C GLU A 27 5.01 -4.99 0.08
N GLY A 28 5.10 -3.66 -0.08
CA GLY A 28 4.76 -2.68 0.95
C GLY A 28 5.83 -2.51 2.05
N MET A 29 6.89 -3.32 2.07
CA MET A 29 8.00 -3.12 3.00
C MET A 29 8.73 -1.82 2.68
N VAL A 30 9.11 -1.09 3.72
CA VAL A 30 9.93 0.12 3.60
C VAL A 30 11.34 -0.12 4.12
N ALA A 31 12.33 0.42 3.42
CA ALA A 31 13.74 0.35 3.79
C ALA A 31 14.48 1.63 3.43
N CYS A 32 15.55 1.91 4.16
CA CYS A 32 16.37 3.09 3.96
C CYS A 32 17.52 2.79 3.00
N PHE A 33 17.54 3.49 1.87
CA PHE A 33 18.62 3.45 0.90
C PHE A 33 19.31 4.83 0.88
N GLY A 34 20.46 4.90 1.54
CA GLY A 34 21.08 6.19 1.84
C GLY A 34 20.19 6.99 2.80
N GLU A 35 19.81 8.21 2.41
CA GLU A 35 18.95 9.09 3.20
C GLU A 35 17.47 9.00 2.82
N LYS A 36 17.09 8.17 1.83
CA LYS A 36 15.73 8.08 1.31
C LYS A 36 15.00 6.85 1.81
N LEU A 37 13.75 7.04 2.22
CA LEU A 37 12.85 5.95 2.56
C LEU A 37 12.25 5.38 1.26
N CYS A 38 12.58 4.15 0.91
CA CYS A 38 12.04 3.49 -0.28
C CYS A 38 11.04 2.42 0.11
N GLU A 39 10.07 2.16 -0.77
CA GLU A 39 9.08 1.09 -0.60
C GLU A 39 9.22 0.04 -1.70
N CYS A 40 9.11 -1.23 -1.34
CA CYS A 40 9.07 -2.31 -2.31
C CYS A 40 7.67 -2.40 -2.90
N ARG A 41 7.54 -2.16 -4.21
CA ARG A 41 6.25 -2.19 -4.91
C ARG A 41 6.35 -2.91 -6.25
N TRP A 42 5.22 -3.39 -6.75
CA TRP A 42 5.11 -3.79 -8.15
C TRP A 42 5.17 -2.57 -9.07
N GLU A 43 6.15 -2.53 -9.96
CA GLU A 43 6.19 -1.57 -11.05
C GLU A 43 5.64 -2.23 -12.33
N PRO A 44 4.53 -1.71 -12.89
CA PRO A 44 4.05 -2.18 -14.17
C PRO A 44 5.10 -1.85 -15.23
N GLY A 45 5.49 -2.87 -16.00
CA GLY A 45 6.36 -2.70 -17.14
C GLY A 45 5.71 -1.84 -18.23
N GLY A 46 6.47 -1.51 -19.26
CA GLY A 46 5.99 -0.77 -20.41
C GLY A 46 6.52 -1.38 -21.70
N THR A 47 5.64 -1.59 -22.68
CA THR A 47 6.03 -2.02 -24.02
C THR A 47 6.86 -0.95 -24.74
N ILE A 48 6.54 0.33 -24.50
CA ILE A 48 7.27 1.48 -25.06
C ILE A 48 8.70 1.56 -24.52
N THR A 49 8.90 1.26 -23.23
CA THR A 49 10.22 1.30 -22.59
C THR A 49 10.98 -0.03 -22.70
N GLY A 50 10.34 -1.08 -23.23
CA GLY A 50 10.88 -2.45 -23.26
C GLY A 50 11.13 -3.04 -21.87
N ARG A 51 10.57 -2.44 -20.81
CA ARG A 51 10.80 -2.87 -19.43
C ARG A 51 9.74 -3.87 -19.02
N ALA A 52 10.16 -5.06 -18.60
CA ALA A 52 9.28 -6.03 -17.96
C ALA A 52 8.80 -5.52 -16.60
N GLY A 53 7.54 -5.83 -16.26
CA GLY A 53 6.99 -5.58 -14.93
C GLY A 53 7.72 -6.40 -13.87
N GLY A 54 7.81 -5.85 -12.67
CA GLY A 54 8.54 -6.50 -11.58
C GLY A 54 8.46 -5.76 -10.26
N PHE A 55 8.79 -6.45 -9.18
CA PHE A 55 8.96 -5.86 -7.86
C PHE A 55 10.27 -5.08 -7.79
N ARG A 56 10.18 -3.79 -7.43
CA ARG A 56 11.33 -2.87 -7.37
C ARG A 56 11.18 -1.90 -6.20
N TRP A 57 12.31 -1.41 -5.72
CA TRP A 57 12.35 -0.36 -4.69
C TRP A 57 12.01 0.99 -5.33
N ASP A 58 10.88 1.57 -4.91
CA ASP A 58 10.44 2.92 -5.27
C ASP A 58 11.01 3.93 -4.27
N CYS A 59 12.09 4.58 -4.69
CA CYS A 59 12.75 5.68 -3.99
C CYS A 59 12.38 7.05 -4.58
N GLY A 60 11.16 7.20 -5.13
CA GLY A 60 10.74 8.40 -5.84
C GLY A 60 10.96 9.71 -5.08
N VAL A 61 11.04 10.84 -5.79
CA VAL A 61 11.40 12.16 -5.21
C VAL A 61 10.46 12.61 -4.07
N LEU A 62 9.20 12.18 -4.11
CA LEU A 62 8.20 12.49 -3.09
C LEU A 62 8.35 11.66 -1.81
N ARG A 63 9.23 10.66 -1.81
CA ARG A 63 9.54 9.89 -0.61
C ARG A 63 10.33 10.74 0.40
N PRO A 64 9.94 10.71 1.69
CA PRO A 64 10.62 11.46 2.72
C PRO A 64 12.03 10.92 2.97
N ALA A 65 12.81 11.69 3.71
CA ALA A 65 14.06 11.19 4.24
C ALA A 65 13.81 10.15 5.35
N CYS A 66 14.78 9.25 5.53
CA CYS A 66 14.77 8.29 6.62
C CYS A 66 14.64 8.99 7.99
N GLY A 67 13.83 8.42 8.89
CA GLY A 67 13.61 8.98 10.23
C GLY A 67 12.76 10.26 10.27
N THR A 68 12.25 10.75 9.14
CA THR A 68 11.29 11.86 9.13
C THR A 68 9.89 11.30 9.36
N VAL A 69 9.25 11.68 10.46
CA VAL A 69 7.80 11.45 10.64
C VAL A 69 7.07 12.47 9.76
N PRO A 70 6.23 12.05 8.81
CA PRO A 70 5.41 12.98 8.04
C PRO A 70 4.64 13.87 9.02
N ALA A 71 4.59 15.18 8.75
CA ALA A 71 3.73 16.07 9.53
C ALA A 71 2.30 15.54 9.42
N GLY A 72 1.78 14.99 10.51
CA GLY A 72 0.39 14.55 10.58
C GLY A 72 -0.55 15.74 10.38
N PRO A 73 -1.85 15.49 10.15
CA PRO A 73 -2.85 16.55 10.19
C PRO A 73 -2.67 17.36 11.47
N PRO A 74 -2.83 18.70 11.43
CA PRO A 74 -2.83 19.52 12.63
C PRO A 74 -3.78 18.89 13.67
N PRO A 75 -3.39 18.83 14.96
CA PRO A 75 -4.29 18.35 16.00
C PRO A 75 -5.55 19.23 16.00
N GLY A 76 -6.67 18.67 15.53
CA GLY A 76 -7.95 19.37 15.40
C GLY A 76 -8.68 19.17 14.06
N ASP A 77 -8.00 18.72 13.00
CA ASP A 77 -8.59 18.52 11.66
C ASP A 77 -9.10 17.09 11.39
N SER A 78 -9.36 16.30 12.44
CA SER A 78 -10.14 15.08 12.28
C SER A 78 -11.62 15.46 12.14
N PRO A 79 -12.29 15.21 11.01
CA PRO A 79 -13.74 15.39 10.94
C PRO A 79 -14.39 14.57 12.06
N PRO A 80 -15.41 15.09 12.75
CA PRO A 80 -16.12 14.31 13.74
C PRO A 80 -16.64 13.06 13.01
N ILE A 81 -16.18 11.88 13.41
CA ILE A 81 -16.83 10.64 13.04
C ILE A 81 -18.20 10.70 13.73
N SER A 82 -19.19 11.21 13.02
CA SER A 82 -20.59 11.11 13.40
C SER A 82 -20.98 9.64 13.27
N ILE A 83 -20.73 8.87 14.34
CA ILE A 83 -21.31 7.55 14.54
C ILE A 83 -22.79 7.78 14.85
N MET A 84 -23.57 8.17 13.84
CA MET A 84 -25.02 8.16 13.98
C MET A 84 -25.43 6.69 13.89
N PRO A 85 -25.95 6.09 14.97
CA PRO A 85 -26.33 4.69 14.94
C PRO A 85 -27.54 4.59 14.01
N LEU A 86 -27.39 3.78 12.97
CA LEU A 86 -28.45 3.44 12.03
C LEU A 86 -29.50 2.57 12.73
N LEU A 87 -30.29 3.14 13.65
CA LEU A 87 -31.57 2.56 14.05
C LEU A 87 -32.58 2.81 12.92
N GLN A 88 -32.49 2.02 11.86
CA GLN A 88 -33.66 1.75 11.03
C GLN A 88 -34.42 0.60 11.70
N PRO A 89 -35.55 0.85 12.38
CA PRO A 89 -36.47 -0.23 12.72
C PRO A 89 -36.98 -0.83 11.40
N GLN A 90 -36.71 -2.12 11.18
CA GLN A 90 -37.46 -2.93 10.23
C GLN A 90 -38.94 -2.94 10.64
N GLN A 91 -39.71 -1.96 10.17
CA GLN A 91 -41.16 -2.04 10.19
C GLN A 91 -41.61 -2.83 8.95
N GLY A 92 -41.63 -4.15 9.12
CA GLY A 92 -42.57 -4.97 8.38
C GLY A 92 -43.99 -4.58 8.80
N SER A 93 -44.79 -4.10 7.86
CA SER A 93 -46.23 -3.94 8.00
C SER A 93 -46.84 -4.14 6.62
N GLY A 94 -47.47 -5.30 6.44
CA GLY A 94 -48.00 -5.74 5.16
C GLY A 94 -49.34 -5.11 4.78
N THR A 95 -49.80 -5.57 3.60
CA THR A 95 -51.14 -5.46 3.00
C THR A 95 -51.53 -4.11 2.39
N GLN A 96 -51.42 -3.97 1.06
CA GLN A 96 -52.57 -4.06 0.14
C GLN A 96 -52.19 -3.83 -1.33
N GLY A 97 -52.63 -4.76 -2.18
CA GLY A 97 -53.04 -4.47 -3.56
C GLY A 97 -51.94 -4.44 -4.62
N GLY A 98 -51.59 -5.60 -5.18
CA GLY A 98 -50.82 -5.69 -6.41
C GLY A 98 -51.12 -7.01 -7.12
N THR A 99 -52.01 -6.96 -8.10
CA THR A 99 -52.45 -8.04 -9.00
C THR A 99 -51.29 -8.88 -9.57
N PRO A 100 -51.47 -10.20 -9.78
CA PRO A 100 -50.49 -11.03 -10.48
C PRO A 100 -50.62 -10.83 -12.00
N GLN A 101 -49.59 -10.29 -12.64
CA GLN A 101 -49.32 -10.46 -14.08
C GLN A 101 -47.82 -10.76 -14.17
N SER A 102 -47.33 -11.99 -14.33
CA SER A 102 -47.63 -13.03 -15.31
C SER A 102 -47.60 -12.53 -16.76
N ILE A 103 -46.41 -12.22 -17.29
CA ILE A 103 -46.03 -12.51 -18.69
C ILE A 103 -44.52 -12.81 -18.78
N ASP A 104 -44.23 -14.10 -18.93
CA ASP A 104 -43.30 -14.79 -19.85
C ASP A 104 -41.82 -14.35 -20.09
N PRO A 105 -40.86 -15.31 -20.03
CA PRO A 105 -39.46 -15.13 -20.41
C PRO A 105 -39.25 -15.24 -21.94
N ARG A 106 -38.66 -14.20 -22.56
CA ARG A 106 -38.19 -14.29 -23.96
C ARG A 106 -36.86 -15.09 -24.05
N PRO A 107 -36.79 -16.14 -24.88
CA PRO A 107 -35.54 -16.79 -25.26
C PRO A 107 -35.01 -16.30 -26.63
N GLY A 108 -33.68 -16.26 -26.77
CA GLY A 108 -32.95 -16.07 -28.04
C GLY A 108 -32.50 -14.63 -28.30
N ALA A 109 -31.33 -14.33 -28.88
CA ALA A 109 -30.35 -15.14 -29.59
C ALA A 109 -29.06 -14.32 -29.78
N PHE A 110 -27.88 -14.95 -29.76
CA PHE A 110 -26.67 -14.43 -30.37
C PHE A 110 -26.03 -15.54 -31.21
N PRO A 111 -25.94 -15.40 -32.55
CA PRO A 111 -25.04 -16.19 -33.35
C PRO A 111 -23.69 -15.48 -33.56
N ARG A 112 -22.63 -16.25 -33.26
CA ARG A 112 -21.23 -16.24 -33.73
C ARG A 112 -20.45 -14.93 -33.84
#